data_AF-A0AAN8EHH0-F1
#
_entry.id   AF-A0AAN8EHH0-F1
#
_cell.length_a   1.000
_cell.length_b   1.000
_cell.length_c   1.000
_cell.angle_alpha   90.00
_cell.angle_beta   90.00
_cell.angle_gamma   90.00
#
_symmetry.space_group_name_H-M   'P 1'
#
loop_
_entity.id
_entity.type
_entity.pdbx_description
1 polymer ?
#
loop_
_entity_poly.entity_id
_entity_poly.type
_entity_poly.pdbx_seq_one_letter_code
_entity_poly.pdbx_strand_id
1 'polypeptide(L)'
;MGFATIGLFLFYFAYRYNLLFVNASMIDTKGLVYAKALKHTLVGCYLSVICLIGLFGVSSGGPGKGPLVMMVILLIFMVLYHISLNSAIDPLLYYLPRSLEAEEESLLRSEYNTPMGASDLNSSRINNASPSEKGPSVRAEASGSFNTKSAGSGLTGMIRKFLRPDLYASYAIMRQLVPRDFARIAYSPEVERDAFQHPAVTNVVPLLWIPRDTMGVSRQECAHTNKVTPMTDDGATFNEKGRIIWSEEETGGRPPIWEEPIYY
;
A
#
# COMPACT_ATOMS: atom_id res chain seq x y z
N MET A 1 28.96 6.55 -8.23
CA MET A 1 27.78 6.58 -7.35
C MET A 1 26.94 7.85 -7.48
N GLY A 2 27.53 9.05 -7.62
CA GLY A 2 26.76 10.32 -7.64
C GLY A 2 25.66 10.42 -8.71
N PHE A 3 25.93 10.00 -9.94
CA PHE A 3 24.92 10.00 -11.01
C PHE A 3 23.74 9.07 -10.70
N ALA A 4 24.01 7.86 -10.20
CA ALA A 4 22.96 6.89 -9.84
C ALA A 4 22.10 7.37 -8.67
N THR A 5 22.71 8.01 -7.66
CA THR A 5 21.95 8.57 -6.52
C THR A 5 21.05 9.72 -6.95
N ILE A 6 21.53 10.61 -7.84
CA ILE A 6 20.75 11.72 -8.36
C ILE A 6 19.61 11.19 -9.25
N GLY A 7 19.91 10.20 -10.11
CA GLY A 7 18.90 9.55 -10.96
C GLY A 7 17.78 8.87 -10.15
N LEU A 8 18.14 8.06 -9.15
CA LEU A 8 17.15 7.41 -8.27
C LEU A 8 16.35 8.42 -7.43
N PHE A 9 16.96 9.52 -7.01
CA PHE A 9 16.27 10.58 -6.28
C PHE A 9 15.21 11.28 -7.15
N LEU A 10 15.57 11.69 -8.37
CA LEU A 10 14.62 12.29 -9.31
C LEU A 10 13.52 11.30 -9.70
N PHE A 11 13.88 10.03 -9.93
CA PHE A 11 12.92 8.96 -10.21
C PHE A 11 11.95 8.76 -9.03
N TYR A 12 12.42 8.77 -7.80
CA TYR A 12 11.58 8.66 -6.60
C TYR A 12 10.54 9.79 -6.53
N PHE A 13 10.93 11.04 -6.81
CA PHE A 13 9.99 12.16 -6.83
C PHE A 13 8.95 12.04 -7.94
N ALA A 14 9.38 11.70 -9.15
CA ALA A 14 8.46 11.52 -10.29
C ALA A 14 7.48 10.37 -10.04
N TYR A 15 7.97 9.23 -9.54
CA TYR A 15 7.14 8.06 -9.22
C TYR A 15 6.16 8.36 -8.08
N ARG A 16 6.60 9.06 -7.03
CA ARG A 16 5.72 9.48 -5.92
C ARG A 16 4.58 10.38 -6.41
N TYR A 17 4.89 11.34 -7.27
CA TYR A 17 3.86 12.21 -7.87
C TYR A 17 2.87 11.39 -8.70
N ASN A 18 3.38 10.50 -9.56
CA ASN A 18 2.55 9.65 -10.41
C ASN A 18 1.65 8.71 -9.59
N LEU A 19 2.13 8.15 -8.49
CA LEU A 19 1.36 7.29 -7.58
C LEU A 19 0.27 8.07 -6.83
N LEU A 20 0.54 9.31 -6.40
CA LEU A 20 -0.41 10.11 -5.62
C LEU A 20 -1.50 10.80 -6.47
N PHE A 21 -1.19 11.18 -7.71
CA PHE A 21 -2.07 12.06 -8.49
C PHE A 21 -2.56 11.50 -9.82
N VAL A 22 -1.98 10.41 -10.32
CA VAL A 22 -2.28 9.92 -11.69
C VAL A 22 -2.70 8.45 -11.70
N ASN A 23 -2.03 7.60 -10.92
CA ASN A 23 -2.30 6.16 -10.96
C ASN A 23 -3.51 5.79 -10.11
N ALA A 24 -4.58 5.34 -10.78
CA ALA A 24 -5.61 4.52 -10.17
C ALA A 24 -5.21 3.03 -10.35
N SER A 25 -4.77 2.37 -9.27
CA SER A 25 -4.46 0.95 -9.32
C SER A 25 -5.75 0.12 -9.31
N MET A 26 -6.10 -0.53 -10.43
CA MET A 26 -7.25 -1.45 -10.47
C MET A 26 -7.01 -2.78 -9.73
N ILE A 27 -5.74 -3.13 -9.49
CA ILE A 27 -5.34 -4.38 -8.86
C ILE A 27 -4.63 -4.06 -7.55
N ASP A 28 -5.28 -4.36 -6.43
CA ASP A 28 -4.65 -4.29 -5.11
C ASP A 28 -3.81 -5.55 -4.88
N THR A 29 -2.51 -5.36 -4.70
CA THR A 29 -1.55 -6.45 -4.45
C THR A 29 -1.24 -6.65 -2.97
N LYS A 30 -1.91 -5.92 -2.05
CA LYS A 30 -1.79 -6.08 -0.58
C LYS A 30 -0.35 -6.12 -0.05
N GLY A 31 0.58 -5.45 -0.75
CA GLY A 31 2.01 -5.46 -0.41
C GLY A 31 2.80 -6.73 -0.80
N LEU A 32 2.19 -7.73 -1.45
CA LEU A 32 2.87 -8.94 -1.93
C LEU A 32 4.05 -8.61 -2.87
N VAL A 33 3.93 -7.52 -3.64
CA VAL A 33 4.97 -7.04 -4.55
C VAL A 33 6.22 -6.60 -3.79
N TYR A 34 6.09 -6.05 -2.58
CA TYR A 34 7.23 -5.63 -1.77
C TYR A 34 8.10 -6.83 -1.36
N ALA A 35 7.48 -7.87 -0.80
CA ALA A 35 8.22 -9.07 -0.40
C ALA A 35 8.89 -9.76 -1.60
N LYS A 36 8.20 -9.78 -2.75
CA LYS A 36 8.77 -10.30 -4.01
C LYS A 36 9.98 -9.47 -4.47
N ALA A 37 9.89 -8.15 -4.43
CA ALA A 37 10.99 -7.25 -4.79
C ALA A 37 12.19 -7.42 -3.84
N LEU A 38 11.95 -7.55 -2.54
CA LEU A 38 12.99 -7.78 -1.54
C LEU A 38 13.77 -9.07 -1.79
N LYS A 39 13.09 -10.17 -2.16
CA LYS A 39 13.77 -11.41 -2.55
C LYS A 39 14.58 -11.24 -3.84
N HIS A 40 14.09 -10.44 -4.79
CA HIS A 40 14.78 -10.15 -6.05
C HIS A 40 16.03 -9.28 -5.85
N THR A 41 16.02 -8.30 -4.94
CA THR A 41 17.25 -7.51 -4.66
C THR A 41 18.37 -8.40 -4.13
N LEU A 42 18.06 -9.46 -3.37
CA LEU A 42 19.06 -10.45 -2.96
C LEU A 42 19.67 -11.22 -4.13
N VAL A 43 18.91 -11.51 -5.19
CA VAL A 43 19.46 -12.10 -6.43
C VAL A 43 20.48 -11.16 -7.08
N GLY A 44 20.21 -9.85 -7.08
CA GLY A 44 21.19 -8.84 -7.51
C GLY A 44 22.47 -8.85 -6.66
N CYS A 45 22.34 -9.02 -5.33
CA CYS A 45 23.47 -9.19 -4.43
C CYS A 45 24.25 -10.49 -4.68
N TYR A 46 23.59 -11.59 -5.03
CA TYR A 46 24.30 -12.82 -5.43
C TYR A 46 25.13 -12.60 -6.68
N LEU A 47 24.54 -11.96 -7.71
CA LEU A 47 25.25 -11.66 -8.94
C LEU A 47 26.46 -10.77 -8.69
N SER A 48 26.35 -9.76 -7.81
CA SER A 48 27.47 -8.89 -7.47
C SER A 48 28.59 -9.62 -6.73
N VAL A 49 28.27 -10.48 -5.75
CA VAL A 49 29.27 -11.27 -5.02
C VAL A 49 29.94 -12.30 -5.92
N ILE A 50 29.18 -13.01 -6.75
CA ILE A 50 29.74 -13.98 -7.72
C ILE A 50 30.64 -13.26 -8.73
N CYS A 51 30.23 -12.08 -9.22
CA CYS A 51 31.06 -11.26 -10.09
C CYS A 51 32.38 -10.83 -9.42
N LEU A 52 32.34 -10.45 -8.14
CA LEU A 52 33.54 -10.07 -7.38
C LEU A 52 34.45 -11.27 -7.09
N ILE A 53 33.89 -12.45 -6.82
CA ILE A 53 34.66 -13.70 -6.72
C ILE A 53 35.38 -13.98 -8.04
N GLY A 54 34.70 -13.81 -9.18
CA GLY A 54 35.31 -13.94 -10.49
C GLY A 54 36.46 -12.94 -10.71
N LEU A 55 36.24 -11.66 -10.38
CA LEU A 55 37.24 -10.60 -10.55
C LEU A 55 38.48 -10.82 -9.68
N PHE A 56 38.30 -11.19 -8.40
CA PHE A 56 39.42 -11.51 -7.51
C PHE A 56 40.06 -12.86 -7.82
N GLY A 57 39.29 -13.79 -8.41
CA GLY A 57 39.79 -15.07 -8.90
C GLY A 57 40.80 -14.90 -10.05
N VAL A 58 40.51 -14.01 -11.00
CA VAL A 58 41.44 -13.69 -12.11
C VAL A 58 42.67 -12.92 -11.61
N SER A 59 42.52 -12.08 -10.60
CA SER A 59 43.62 -11.32 -9.97
C SER A 59 44.57 -12.18 -9.11
N SER A 60 44.42 -13.51 -9.10
CA SER A 60 45.18 -14.45 -8.25
C SER A 60 46.70 -14.56 -8.55
N GLY A 61 47.27 -13.70 -9.40
CA GLY A 61 48.70 -13.65 -9.68
C GLY A 61 49.58 -13.02 -8.59
N GLY A 62 48.98 -12.41 -7.55
CA GLY A 62 49.70 -11.72 -6.47
C GLY A 62 49.55 -12.37 -5.07
N PRO A 63 50.31 -11.90 -4.06
CA PRO A 63 50.34 -12.46 -2.68
C PRO A 63 49.07 -12.20 -1.83
N GLY A 64 47.94 -11.86 -2.44
CA GLY A 64 46.72 -11.43 -1.75
C GLY A 64 45.52 -12.37 -1.96
N LYS A 65 45.59 -13.64 -1.53
CA LYS A 65 44.44 -14.56 -1.57
C LYS A 65 43.37 -14.28 -0.49
N GLY A 66 43.67 -13.40 0.47
CA GLY A 66 42.79 -13.06 1.59
C GLY A 66 41.40 -12.54 1.18
N PRO A 67 41.29 -11.54 0.29
CA PRO A 67 39.98 -11.02 -0.16
C PRO A 67 39.09 -12.07 -0.83
N LEU A 68 39.68 -13.03 -1.55
CA LEU A 68 38.92 -14.11 -2.19
C LEU A 68 38.28 -15.03 -1.15
N VAL A 69 39.03 -15.42 -0.11
CA VAL A 69 38.51 -16.24 0.99
C VAL A 69 37.37 -15.50 1.71
N MET A 70 37.54 -14.21 1.97
CA MET A 70 36.50 -13.39 2.62
C MET A 70 35.22 -13.28 1.79
N MET A 71 35.32 -13.19 0.46
CA MET A 71 34.16 -13.18 -0.44
C MET A 71 33.42 -14.51 -0.47
N VAL A 72 34.12 -15.64 -0.40
CA VAL A 72 33.50 -16.97 -0.33
C VAL A 72 32.76 -17.15 1.00
N ILE A 73 33.33 -16.71 2.13
CA ILE A 73 32.66 -16.73 3.43
C ILE A 73 31.41 -15.84 3.41
N LEU A 74 31.50 -14.65 2.83
CA LEU A 74 30.36 -13.74 2.68
C LEU A 74 29.24 -14.35 1.82
N LEU A 75 29.57 -15.12 0.77
CA LEU A 75 28.60 -15.84 -0.03
C LEU A 75 27.86 -16.91 0.79
N ILE A 76 28.58 -17.69 1.60
CA ILE A 76 27.96 -18.69 2.49
C ILE A 76 27.03 -18.01 3.49
N PHE A 77 27.47 -16.91 4.12
CA PHE A 77 26.64 -16.15 5.04
C PHE A 77 25.38 -15.58 4.35
N MET A 78 25.50 -15.09 3.11
CA MET A 78 24.36 -14.64 2.31
C MET A 78 23.36 -15.75 2.03
N VAL A 79 23.83 -16.98 1.73
CA VAL A 79 22.96 -18.15 1.56
C VAL A 79 22.19 -18.46 2.84
N LEU A 80 22.87 -18.48 3.98
CA LEU A 80 22.22 -18.70 5.28
C LEU A 80 21.19 -17.60 5.60
N TYR A 81 21.53 -16.34 5.32
CA TYR A 81 20.61 -15.21 5.48
C TYR A 81 19.39 -15.35 4.57
N HIS A 82 19.56 -15.72 3.30
CA HIS A 82 18.45 -15.88 2.36
C HIS A 82 17.48 -16.99 2.79
N ILE A 83 18.00 -18.10 3.32
CA ILE A 83 17.18 -19.19 3.89
C ILE A 83 16.39 -18.69 5.10
N SER A 84 17.07 -18.02 6.05
CA SER A 84 16.44 -17.45 7.25
C SER A 84 15.35 -16.43 6.89
N LEU A 85 15.63 -15.56 5.91
CA LEU A 85 14.69 -14.55 5.44
C LEU A 85 13.44 -15.17 4.81
N ASN A 86 13.59 -16.18 3.94
CA ASN A 86 12.43 -16.85 3.33
C ASN A 86 11.60 -17.58 4.39
N SER A 87 12.24 -18.29 5.31
CA SER A 87 11.54 -18.98 6.40
C SER A 87 10.74 -18.03 7.30
N ALA A 88 11.21 -16.79 7.50
CA ALA A 88 10.51 -15.79 8.30
C ALA A 88 9.40 -15.07 7.52
N ILE A 89 9.63 -14.74 6.24
CA ILE A 89 8.71 -13.95 5.42
C ILE A 89 7.55 -14.79 4.85
N ASP A 90 7.78 -16.04 4.46
CA ASP A 90 6.75 -16.87 3.83
C ASP A 90 5.48 -17.08 4.67
N PRO A 91 5.54 -17.38 5.99
CA PRO A 91 4.30 -17.50 6.77
C PRO A 91 3.52 -16.18 6.88
N LEU A 92 4.21 -15.04 6.84
CA LEU A 92 3.61 -13.71 6.94
C LEU A 92 2.88 -13.29 5.64
N LEU A 93 3.23 -13.88 4.49
CA LEU A 93 2.61 -13.56 3.20
C LEU A 93 1.27 -14.28 2.97
N TYR A 94 1.09 -15.47 3.54
CA TYR A 94 -0.07 -16.32 3.26
C TYR A 94 -1.03 -16.47 4.44
N TYR A 95 -0.56 -16.24 5.67
CA TYR A 95 -1.38 -16.38 6.87
C TYR A 95 -1.39 -15.08 7.67
N LEU A 96 -2.59 -14.58 7.97
CA LEU A 96 -2.72 -13.51 8.95
C LEU A 96 -2.44 -14.11 10.35
N PRO A 97 -1.49 -13.57 11.13
CA PRO A 97 -1.15 -14.12 12.43
C PRO A 97 -2.34 -13.96 13.40
N ARG A 98 -2.82 -15.07 13.95
CA ARG A 98 -3.96 -15.11 14.90
C ARG A 98 -3.76 -14.26 16.16
N SER A 99 -2.50 -13.97 16.53
CA SER A 99 -2.20 -13.09 17.65
C SER A 99 -2.63 -11.65 17.40
N LEU A 100 -2.60 -11.20 16.14
CA LEU A 100 -2.93 -9.84 15.75
C LEU A 100 -4.45 -9.61 15.73
N GLU A 101 -5.22 -10.63 15.31
CA GLU A 101 -6.68 -10.65 15.41
C GLU A 101 -7.16 -10.59 16.88
N ALA A 102 -6.56 -11.40 17.76
CA ALA A 102 -6.87 -11.38 19.19
C ALA A 102 -6.51 -10.03 19.86
N GLU A 103 -5.39 -9.43 19.45
CA GLU A 103 -4.98 -8.10 19.90
C GLU A 103 -5.97 -7.02 19.41
N GLU A 104 -6.36 -7.05 18.13
CA GLU A 104 -7.33 -6.12 17.55
C GLU A 104 -8.69 -6.20 18.25
N GLU A 105 -9.22 -7.41 18.48
CA GLU A 105 -10.44 -7.61 19.25
C GLU A 105 -10.33 -7.02 20.67
N SER A 106 -9.19 -7.22 21.33
CA SER A 106 -8.98 -6.68 22.68
C SER A 106 -9.00 -5.15 22.71
N LEU A 107 -8.39 -4.52 21.69
CA LEU A 107 -8.36 -3.07 21.53
C LEU A 107 -9.75 -2.53 21.21
N LEU A 108 -10.50 -3.17 20.30
CA LEU A 108 -11.88 -2.78 19.97
C LEU A 108 -12.82 -2.89 21.18
N ARG A 109 -12.69 -3.95 21.99
CA ARG A 109 -13.45 -4.10 23.24
C ARG A 109 -13.12 -3.01 24.26
N SER A 110 -11.83 -2.64 24.38
CA SER A 110 -11.42 -1.54 25.26
C SER A 110 -11.97 -0.19 24.82
N GLU A 111 -12.05 0.03 23.51
CA GLU A 111 -12.61 1.23 22.89
C GLU A 111 -14.13 1.31 23.06
N TYR A 112 -14.85 0.21 22.81
CA TYR A 112 -16.30 0.13 23.03
C TYR A 112 -16.70 0.36 24.50
N ASN A 113 -15.89 -0.15 25.44
CA ASN A 113 -16.12 0.04 26.87
C ASN A 113 -15.76 1.45 27.37
N THR A 114 -15.12 2.28 26.54
CA THR A 114 -14.86 3.70 26.85
C THR A 114 -15.99 4.52 26.24
N PRO A 115 -16.90 5.11 27.02
CA PRO A 115 -18.03 5.84 26.45
C PRO A 115 -17.55 7.02 25.61
N MET A 116 -17.97 7.05 24.34
CA MET A 116 -17.90 8.22 23.47
C MET A 116 -18.54 9.41 24.21
N GLY A 117 -17.73 10.37 24.65
CA GLY A 117 -18.22 11.61 25.25
C GLY A 117 -17.42 12.22 26.41
N ALA A 118 -16.24 11.69 26.77
CA ALA A 118 -15.43 12.29 27.83
C ALA A 118 -13.92 12.18 27.59
N SER A 119 -13.43 12.81 26.52
CA SER A 119 -11.98 13.03 26.38
C SER A 119 -11.66 14.34 25.67
N ASP A 120 -12.36 15.39 26.05
CA ASP A 120 -11.80 16.74 26.03
C ASP A 120 -11.91 17.30 27.44
N LEU A 121 -10.78 17.75 27.97
CA LEU A 121 -10.50 18.25 29.32
C LEU A 121 -10.13 17.24 30.41
N ASN A 122 -8.82 17.30 30.73
CA ASN A 122 -8.25 17.28 32.08
C ASN A 122 -7.79 15.91 32.65
N SER A 123 -6.68 15.39 32.10
CA SER A 123 -5.83 14.44 32.84
C SER A 123 -4.87 15.18 33.76
N SER A 124 -5.39 15.78 34.83
CA SER A 124 -4.61 16.09 36.01
C SER A 124 -5.45 15.87 37.27
N ARG A 125 -5.55 14.61 37.72
CA ARG A 125 -5.88 14.28 39.11
C ARG A 125 -5.43 12.87 39.47
N ILE A 126 -4.34 12.86 40.23
CA ILE A 126 -3.96 11.83 41.20
C ILE A 126 -5.16 11.54 42.10
N ASN A 127 -5.47 10.27 42.39
CA ASN A 127 -5.88 9.81 43.72
C ASN A 127 -5.86 8.28 43.85
N ASN A 128 -5.29 7.83 44.96
CA ASN A 128 -5.20 6.46 45.44
C ASN A 128 -6.57 5.92 45.90
N ALA A 129 -6.85 4.64 45.63
CA ALA A 129 -7.57 3.74 46.54
C ALA A 129 -7.44 2.27 46.08
N SER A 130 -6.96 1.41 46.99
CA SER A 130 -7.05 -0.08 46.98
C SER A 130 -8.07 -0.46 48.10
N PRO A 131 -8.65 -1.68 48.26
CA PRO A 131 -7.98 -3.00 48.11
C PRO A 131 -8.79 -4.28 47.70
N SER A 132 -8.06 -5.34 47.30
CA SER A 132 -8.35 -6.81 47.38
C SER A 132 -9.46 -7.39 46.44
N GLU A 133 -9.34 -8.55 45.75
CA GLU A 133 -8.90 -9.90 46.15
C GLU A 133 -8.23 -10.76 45.03
N LYS A 134 -7.59 -11.87 45.46
CA LYS A 134 -6.73 -12.91 44.80
C LYS A 134 -7.51 -13.87 43.86
N GLY A 135 -7.00 -14.64 42.88
CA GLY A 135 -5.71 -15.06 42.26
C GLY A 135 -6.06 -15.96 41.02
N PRO A 136 -5.24 -16.88 40.44
CA PRO A 136 -3.81 -17.17 40.60
C PRO A 136 -2.98 -17.00 39.29
N SER A 137 -1.67 -17.07 39.48
CA SER A 137 -0.55 -16.83 38.57
C SER A 137 -0.32 -17.88 37.47
N VAL A 138 0.01 -17.41 36.26
CA VAL A 138 0.97 -18.10 35.37
C VAL A 138 2.16 -17.16 35.14
N ARG A 139 3.34 -17.69 35.44
CA ARG A 139 4.65 -17.05 35.46
C ARG A 139 5.17 -16.85 34.04
N ALA A 140 5.40 -15.60 33.64
CA ALA A 140 6.32 -15.24 32.57
C ALA A 140 7.15 -14.04 33.06
N GLU A 141 8.45 -14.27 33.15
CA GLU A 141 9.43 -13.38 33.78
C GLU A 141 9.75 -12.17 32.89
N ALA A 142 9.66 -11.00 33.51
CA ALA A 142 10.48 -9.80 33.37
C ALA A 142 11.05 -9.42 31.98
N SER A 143 10.61 -8.28 31.45
CA SER A 143 11.42 -7.05 31.54
C SER A 143 10.68 -5.80 31.02
N GLY A 144 10.57 -4.78 31.89
CA GLY A 144 10.72 -3.38 31.48
C GLY A 144 9.46 -2.55 31.23
N SER A 145 8.71 -2.23 32.28
CA SER A 145 7.91 -1.01 32.31
C SER A 145 8.82 0.21 32.09
N PHE A 146 8.81 0.81 30.89
CA PHE A 146 9.58 2.01 30.60
C PHE A 146 8.68 3.23 30.75
N ASN A 147 8.75 3.82 31.94
CA ASN A 147 8.17 5.10 32.31
C ASN A 147 8.78 6.21 31.43
N THR A 148 8.09 6.69 30.39
CA THR A 148 8.59 7.79 29.56
C THR A 148 8.30 9.13 30.22
N LYS A 149 9.11 9.49 31.23
CA LYS A 149 9.26 10.89 31.65
C LYS A 149 10.50 11.49 30.99
N SER A 150 10.25 12.52 30.18
CA SER A 150 11.13 13.64 29.81
C SER A 150 12.35 13.42 28.91
N ALA A 151 12.47 14.38 27.99
CA ALA A 151 13.66 15.01 27.43
C ALA A 151 14.53 14.24 26.40
N GLY A 152 14.56 14.79 25.18
CA GLY A 152 15.51 14.44 24.13
C GLY A 152 15.08 14.98 22.76
N SER A 153 14.96 16.30 22.64
CA SER A 153 14.84 17.01 21.35
C SER A 153 16.08 16.72 20.48
N GLY A 154 15.85 16.40 19.19
CA GLY A 154 16.88 16.41 18.14
C GLY A 154 17.73 15.14 18.00
N LEU A 155 17.75 14.58 16.78
CA LEU A 155 18.60 13.50 16.23
C LEU A 155 18.69 12.18 17.01
N THR A 156 19.02 12.20 18.30
CA THR A 156 19.06 11.03 19.20
C THR A 156 17.71 10.32 19.30
N GLY A 157 16.61 11.10 19.33
CA GLY A 157 15.25 10.57 19.28
C GLY A 157 14.92 9.87 17.96
N MET A 158 15.43 10.34 16.82
CA MET A 158 15.22 9.71 15.51
C MET A 158 16.05 8.43 15.36
N ILE A 159 17.29 8.43 15.84
CA ILE A 159 18.15 7.24 15.83
C ILE A 159 17.58 6.16 16.76
N ARG A 160 17.07 6.53 17.93
CA ARG A 160 16.41 5.59 18.86
C ARG A 160 15.12 5.01 18.26
N LYS A 161 14.37 5.82 17.50
CA LYS A 161 13.19 5.34 16.75
C LYS A 161 13.58 4.39 15.62
N PHE A 162 14.65 4.70 14.88
CA PHE A 162 15.15 3.85 13.80
C PHE A 162 15.73 2.52 14.29
N LEU A 163 16.49 2.52 15.39
CA LEU A 163 17.14 1.33 15.95
C LEU A 163 16.25 0.47 16.86
N ARG A 164 15.05 0.95 17.21
CA ARG A 164 14.05 0.15 17.95
C ARG A 164 12.70 0.15 17.24
N PRO A 165 12.61 -0.49 16.06
CA PRO A 165 11.33 -0.64 15.38
C PRO A 165 10.32 -1.43 16.22
N ASP A 166 10.78 -2.39 17.03
CA ASP A 166 9.93 -3.20 17.90
C ASP A 166 9.01 -2.38 18.83
N LEU A 167 9.51 -1.25 19.36
CA LEU A 167 8.72 -0.39 20.25
C LEU A 167 7.87 0.64 19.49
N TYR A 168 8.46 1.30 18.48
CA TYR A 168 7.86 2.47 17.82
C TYR A 168 7.10 2.16 16.53
N ALA A 169 7.33 0.98 15.95
CA ALA A 169 6.63 0.42 14.80
C ALA A 169 5.83 -0.82 15.22
N SER A 170 5.33 -0.81 16.47
CA SER A 170 4.39 -1.82 16.95
C SER A 170 3.00 -1.59 16.36
N TYR A 171 2.22 -2.68 16.24
CA TYR A 171 0.86 -2.64 15.71
C TYR A 171 -0.03 -1.65 16.46
N ALA A 172 0.00 -1.66 17.79
CA ALA A 172 -0.77 -0.74 18.64
C ALA A 172 -0.51 0.75 18.35
N ILE A 173 0.73 1.12 18.00
CA ILE A 173 1.09 2.51 17.68
C ILE A 173 0.70 2.85 16.23
N MET A 174 1.01 1.98 15.26
CA MET A 174 0.65 2.22 13.87
C MET A 174 -0.86 2.32 13.67
N ARG A 175 -1.63 1.52 14.43
CA ARG A 175 -3.09 1.55 14.42
C ARG A 175 -3.67 2.92 14.80
N GLN A 176 -2.96 3.73 15.58
CA GLN A 176 -3.39 5.09 15.92
C GLN A 176 -3.14 6.10 14.79
N LEU A 177 -2.19 5.82 13.88
CA LEU A 177 -1.89 6.66 12.73
C LEU A 177 -2.88 6.47 11.57
N VAL A 178 -3.59 5.35 11.55
CA VAL A 178 -4.64 5.10 10.56
C VAL A 178 -5.81 6.03 10.86
N PRO A 179 -6.20 6.93 9.92
CA PRO A 179 -7.37 7.79 10.08
C PRO A 179 -8.60 6.93 10.39
N ARG A 180 -9.32 7.25 11.46
CA ARG A 180 -10.51 6.49 11.90
C ARG A 180 -11.79 6.96 11.21
N ASP A 181 -11.74 8.10 10.54
CA ASP A 181 -12.83 8.66 9.75
C ASP A 181 -12.93 7.97 8.39
N PHE A 182 -13.03 6.64 8.38
CA PHE A 182 -13.45 5.95 7.17
C PHE A 182 -14.89 6.36 6.90
N ALA A 183 -15.12 7.08 5.80
CA ALA A 183 -16.46 7.25 5.28
C ALA A 183 -17.07 5.85 5.16
N ARG A 184 -18.22 5.61 5.82
CA ARG A 184 -18.95 4.36 5.60
C ARG A 184 -19.25 4.30 4.11
N ILE A 185 -18.59 3.39 3.40
CA ILE A 185 -18.84 3.15 1.99
C ILE A 185 -20.21 2.50 1.93
N ALA A 186 -21.22 3.33 1.64
CA ALA A 186 -22.58 2.88 1.44
C ALA A 186 -22.74 2.57 -0.04
N TYR A 187 -22.90 1.29 -0.36
CA TYR A 187 -23.18 0.86 -1.72
C TYR A 187 -24.67 1.05 -2.02
N SER A 188 -24.99 1.25 -3.30
CA SER A 188 -26.37 1.08 -3.74
C SER A 188 -26.78 -0.39 -3.56
N PRO A 189 -28.07 -0.67 -3.31
CA PRO A 189 -28.53 -2.06 -3.11
C PRO A 189 -28.27 -2.96 -4.32
N GLU A 190 -28.14 -2.37 -5.51
CA GLU A 190 -27.79 -3.06 -6.76
C GLU A 190 -26.32 -3.50 -6.76
N VAL A 191 -25.40 -2.59 -6.41
CA VAL A 191 -23.96 -2.89 -6.32
C VAL A 191 -23.69 -3.93 -5.25
N GLU A 192 -24.34 -3.84 -4.09
CA GLU A 192 -24.16 -4.82 -3.01
C GLU A 192 -24.60 -6.23 -3.42
N ARG A 193 -25.73 -6.36 -4.13
CA ARG A 193 -26.23 -7.65 -4.63
C ARG A 193 -25.30 -8.28 -5.65
N ASP A 194 -24.72 -7.46 -6.53
CA ASP A 194 -23.96 -7.94 -7.68
C ASP A 194 -22.44 -7.93 -7.44
N ALA A 195 -21.98 -7.47 -6.26
CA ALA A 195 -20.56 -7.32 -5.90
C ALA A 195 -19.71 -8.59 -6.06
N PHE A 196 -20.29 -9.77 -5.84
CA PHE A 196 -19.60 -11.06 -5.97
C PHE A 196 -19.90 -11.80 -7.28
N GLN A 197 -20.68 -11.19 -8.17
CA GLN A 197 -20.97 -11.78 -9.47
C GLN A 197 -19.84 -11.52 -10.45
N HIS A 198 -19.61 -12.46 -11.36
CA HIS A 198 -18.62 -12.29 -12.41
C HIS A 198 -19.05 -11.15 -13.35
N PRO A 199 -18.14 -10.28 -13.84
CA PRO A 199 -18.49 -9.15 -14.71
C PRO A 199 -19.26 -9.57 -15.98
N ALA A 200 -19.09 -10.81 -16.45
CA ALA A 200 -19.87 -11.34 -17.58
C ALA A 200 -21.40 -11.46 -17.30
N VAL A 201 -21.81 -11.44 -16.03
CA VAL A 201 -23.23 -11.50 -15.62
C VAL A 201 -23.78 -10.10 -15.37
N THR A 202 -22.98 -9.22 -14.76
CA THR A 202 -23.40 -7.88 -14.34
C THR A 202 -23.22 -6.82 -15.43
N ASN A 203 -22.24 -6.97 -16.33
CA ASN A 203 -21.93 -5.93 -17.31
C ASN A 203 -23.08 -5.74 -18.30
N VAL A 204 -23.60 -4.51 -18.34
CA VAL A 204 -24.52 -4.06 -19.38
C VAL A 204 -23.78 -3.84 -20.70
N VAL A 205 -24.54 -3.82 -21.81
CA VAL A 205 -23.97 -3.50 -23.13
C VAL A 205 -23.41 -2.08 -23.09
N PRO A 206 -22.12 -1.85 -23.44
CA PRO A 206 -21.52 -0.53 -23.35
C PRO A 206 -22.18 0.44 -24.33
N LEU A 207 -22.40 1.68 -23.88
CA LEU A 207 -22.88 2.78 -24.71
C LEU A 207 -21.75 3.24 -25.66
N LEU A 208 -22.02 3.20 -26.96
CA LEU A 208 -21.10 3.73 -27.96
C LEU A 208 -21.29 5.25 -28.09
N TRP A 209 -20.24 6.02 -27.86
CA TRP A 209 -20.27 7.48 -27.95
C TRP A 209 -19.48 7.95 -29.17
N ILE A 210 -20.16 8.61 -30.11
CA ILE A 210 -19.58 9.09 -31.39
C ILE A 210 -19.67 10.61 -31.44
N PRO A 211 -18.67 11.34 -31.97
CA PRO A 211 -18.79 12.77 -32.21
C PRO A 211 -19.83 13.12 -33.30
N ARG A 212 -20.60 14.18 -33.09
CA ARG A 212 -21.54 14.74 -34.06
C ARG A 212 -20.83 15.39 -35.24
N ASP A 213 -21.19 14.92 -36.43
CA ASP A 213 -20.74 15.44 -37.71
C ASP A 213 -21.58 16.63 -38.17
N THR A 214 -20.97 17.55 -38.91
CA THR A 214 -21.70 18.64 -39.60
C THR A 214 -22.63 18.11 -40.69
N MET A 215 -22.29 16.97 -41.31
CA MET A 215 -23.07 16.35 -42.40
C MET A 215 -24.22 15.46 -41.91
N GLY A 216 -24.38 15.28 -40.58
CA GLY A 216 -25.48 14.52 -40.00
C GLY A 216 -25.40 12.99 -40.13
N VAL A 217 -24.27 12.45 -40.58
CA VAL A 217 -24.04 11.00 -40.73
C VAL A 217 -24.09 10.30 -39.37
N SER A 218 -23.36 10.81 -38.36
CA SER A 218 -23.51 10.42 -36.95
C SER A 218 -24.96 10.21 -36.49
N ARG A 219 -25.86 11.17 -36.73
CA ARG A 219 -27.28 11.04 -36.33
C ARG A 219 -28.00 9.91 -37.06
N GLN A 220 -27.69 9.70 -38.34
CA GLN A 220 -28.23 8.58 -39.11
C GLN A 220 -27.71 7.23 -38.57
N GLU A 221 -26.42 7.14 -38.28
CA GLU A 221 -25.79 5.96 -37.68
C GLU A 221 -26.39 5.66 -36.31
N CYS A 222 -26.60 6.68 -35.46
CA CYS A 222 -27.30 6.56 -34.18
C CYS A 222 -28.70 5.97 -34.38
N ALA A 223 -29.48 6.48 -35.33
CA ALA A 223 -30.83 5.99 -35.58
C ALA A 223 -30.87 4.53 -36.09
N HIS A 224 -29.88 4.12 -36.89
CA HIS A 224 -29.82 2.78 -37.46
C HIS A 224 -29.28 1.73 -36.47
N THR A 225 -28.19 2.07 -35.78
CA THR A 225 -27.41 1.13 -34.97
C THR A 225 -27.94 0.97 -33.54
N ASN A 226 -28.72 1.95 -33.03
CA ASN A 226 -29.34 1.89 -31.70
C ASN A 226 -30.34 0.73 -31.52
N LYS A 227 -30.70 0.03 -32.61
CA LYS A 227 -31.46 -1.24 -32.56
C LYS A 227 -30.63 -2.42 -32.05
N VAL A 228 -29.31 -2.38 -32.22
CA VAL A 228 -28.38 -3.47 -31.89
C VAL A 228 -27.55 -3.12 -30.67
N THR A 229 -26.95 -1.93 -30.67
CA THR A 229 -26.08 -1.45 -29.60
C THR A 229 -26.44 -0.01 -29.27
N PRO A 230 -26.64 0.35 -27.99
CA PRO A 230 -26.94 1.72 -27.60
C PRO A 230 -25.84 2.66 -28.09
N MET A 231 -26.23 3.75 -28.76
CA MET A 231 -25.30 4.71 -29.35
C MET A 231 -25.82 6.14 -29.20
N THR A 232 -24.92 7.07 -28.85
CA THR A 232 -25.24 8.50 -28.71
C THR A 232 -24.20 9.38 -29.39
N ASP A 233 -24.64 10.52 -29.93
CA ASP A 233 -23.81 11.57 -30.51
C ASP A 233 -23.82 12.88 -29.71
N ASP A 234 -24.35 12.86 -28.49
CA ASP A 234 -24.55 14.07 -27.69
C ASP A 234 -23.25 14.56 -27.03
N GLY A 235 -23.04 15.88 -27.03
CA GLY A 235 -21.95 16.55 -26.31
C GLY A 235 -20.58 16.50 -26.97
N ALA A 236 -20.36 15.70 -28.03
CA ALA A 236 -19.09 15.66 -28.77
C ALA A 236 -19.28 16.17 -30.20
N THR A 237 -18.38 17.04 -30.69
CA THR A 237 -18.43 17.61 -32.05
C THR A 237 -17.05 17.67 -32.69
N PHE A 238 -16.99 17.84 -34.02
CA PHE A 238 -15.74 18.05 -34.73
C PHE A 238 -15.39 19.54 -34.88
N ASN A 239 -14.12 19.87 -34.67
CA ASN A 239 -13.54 21.16 -35.05
C ASN A 239 -13.25 21.21 -36.56
N GLU A 240 -13.06 22.39 -37.14
CA GLU A 240 -12.70 22.62 -38.56
C GLU A 240 -11.43 21.89 -39.00
N LYS A 241 -10.56 21.54 -38.04
CA LYS A 241 -9.32 20.76 -38.25
C LYS A 241 -9.50 19.25 -38.11
N GLY A 242 -10.72 18.74 -37.96
CA GLY A 242 -11.03 17.32 -37.78
C GLY A 242 -10.66 16.75 -36.40
N ARG A 243 -10.50 17.60 -35.38
CA ARG A 243 -10.26 17.16 -33.98
C ARG A 243 -11.58 17.12 -33.21
N ILE A 244 -11.73 16.12 -32.35
CA ILE A 244 -12.90 15.95 -31.48
C ILE A 244 -12.84 16.96 -30.34
N ILE A 245 -13.93 17.69 -30.12
CA ILE A 245 -14.13 18.61 -28.99
C ILE A 245 -15.36 18.14 -28.22
N TRP A 246 -15.22 18.05 -26.89
CA TRP A 246 -16.32 17.79 -25.99
C TRP A 246 -16.83 19.11 -25.40
N SER A 247 -18.13 19.35 -25.51
CA SER A 247 -18.84 20.51 -24.96
C SER A 247 -19.38 20.16 -23.57
N GLU A 248 -18.68 20.62 -22.53
CA GLU A 248 -19.08 20.39 -21.14
C GLU A 248 -20.48 20.96 -20.82
N GLU A 249 -20.85 22.08 -21.46
CA GLU A 249 -22.13 22.77 -21.25
C GLU A 249 -23.33 21.94 -21.71
N GLU A 250 -23.21 21.24 -22.85
CA GLU A 250 -24.29 20.43 -23.43
C GLU A 250 -24.52 19.14 -22.62
N THR A 251 -23.50 18.67 -21.91
CA THR A 251 -23.56 17.41 -21.13
C THR A 251 -23.70 17.63 -19.63
N GLY A 252 -23.90 18.87 -19.17
CA GLY A 252 -24.00 19.18 -17.73
C GLY A 252 -22.75 18.83 -16.93
N GLY A 253 -21.57 18.84 -17.57
CA GLY A 253 -20.27 18.55 -16.95
C GLY A 253 -19.91 17.07 -16.80
N ARG A 254 -20.73 16.12 -17.24
CA ARG A 254 -20.41 14.67 -17.21
C ARG A 254 -20.61 14.05 -18.59
N PRO A 255 -19.65 13.28 -19.13
CA PRO A 255 -19.83 12.65 -20.43
C PRO A 255 -20.94 11.56 -20.37
N PRO A 256 -21.57 11.21 -21.51
CA PRO A 256 -22.66 10.22 -21.53
C PRO A 256 -22.24 8.81 -21.08
N ILE A 257 -20.95 8.50 -21.18
CA ILE A 257 -20.32 7.24 -20.76
C ILE A 257 -19.81 7.27 -19.30
N TRP A 258 -20.17 8.29 -18.53
CA TRP A 258 -19.69 8.45 -17.17
C TRP A 258 -20.35 7.44 -16.23
N GLU A 259 -19.52 6.73 -15.47
CA GLU A 259 -19.94 5.81 -14.41
C GLU A 259 -19.38 6.28 -13.07
N GLU A 260 -20.12 6.04 -11.99
CA GLU A 260 -19.64 6.35 -10.64
C GLU A 260 -18.50 5.39 -10.27
N PRO A 261 -17.33 5.91 -9.85
CA PRO A 261 -16.26 5.04 -9.38
C PRO A 261 -16.72 4.32 -8.11
N ILE A 262 -16.81 3.00 -8.20
CA ILE A 262 -17.12 2.14 -7.06
C ILE A 262 -15.84 2.00 -6.23
N TYR A 263 -15.86 2.52 -5.01
CA TYR A 263 -14.78 2.35 -4.04
C TYR A 263 -15.02 1.04 -3.30
N TYR A 264 -14.07 0.11 -3.36
CA TYR A 264 -14.11 -1.18 -2.65
C TYR A 264 -13.33 -1.14 -1.34
#